data_AF-A0A6A3PA28-F1
#
_entry.id   AF-A0A6A3PA28-F1
#
_cell.length_a   1.000
_cell.length_b   1.000
_cell.length_c   1.000
_cell.angle_alpha   90.00
_cell.angle_beta   90.00
_cell.angle_gamma   90.00
#
_symmetry.space_group_name_H-M   'P 1'
#
loop_
_entity.id
_entity.type
_entity.pdbx_description
1 polymer ?
#
loop_
_entity_poly.entity_id
_entity_poly.type
_entity_poly.pdbx_seq_one_letter_code
_entity_poly.pdbx_strand_id
1 'polypeptide(L)'
;MNSTLTAVVPATVRVGANAPHADLYKELFVANTDKSTGHSMMRALQRDVKRLSFDGGHTLLFVFYSKSAAARWNQKALRYQNAVIVLHNTHRRPEDEGTGQYTAAQVEVQYAVRIYGAGRLGLAALERAFSLFSEAKVLDVEHARAKKTEL
;
A
#
# COMPACT_ATOMS: atom_id res chain seq x y z
N MET A 1 1.86 21.00 -4.37
CA MET A 1 1.51 20.03 -3.31
C MET A 1 1.98 18.65 -3.73
N ASN A 2 2.67 17.92 -2.86
CA ASN A 2 3.15 16.57 -3.17
C ASN A 2 1.95 15.61 -3.25
N SER A 3 2.14 14.48 -3.96
CA SER A 3 1.12 13.44 -4.08
C SER A 3 1.79 12.08 -3.93
N THR A 4 1.12 11.14 -3.28
CA THR A 4 1.68 9.81 -2.99
C THR A 4 0.91 8.74 -3.76
N LEU A 5 1.64 7.83 -4.41
CA LEU A 5 1.09 6.56 -4.88
C LEU A 5 1.67 5.43 -4.04
N THR A 6 0.90 4.37 -3.87
CA THR A 6 1.28 3.19 -3.10
C THR A 6 1.32 1.99 -4.01
N ALA A 7 2.26 1.09 -3.75
CA ALA A 7 2.37 -0.17 -4.47
C ALA A 7 2.55 -1.31 -3.47
N VAL A 8 1.73 -2.33 -3.60
CA VAL A 8 1.83 -3.55 -2.77
C VAL A 8 2.94 -4.43 -3.33
N VAL A 9 3.83 -4.83 -2.43
CA VAL A 9 4.97 -5.70 -2.68
C VAL A 9 4.60 -7.10 -2.17
N PRO A 10 4.67 -8.14 -3.02
CA PRO A 10 4.40 -9.50 -2.56
C PRO A 10 5.37 -9.95 -1.47
N ALA A 11 4.91 -10.77 -0.53
CA ALA A 11 5.72 -11.31 0.57
C ALA A 11 6.94 -12.14 0.12
N THR A 12 7.00 -12.54 -1.15
CA THR A 12 8.14 -13.23 -1.76
C THR A 12 9.34 -12.30 -1.99
N VAL A 13 9.12 -10.99 -2.02
CA VAL A 13 10.17 -9.98 -2.22
C VAL A 13 10.74 -9.60 -0.87
N ARG A 14 12.08 -9.59 -0.75
CA ARG A 14 12.74 -9.19 0.49
C ARG A 14 13.18 -7.74 0.40
N VAL A 15 12.60 -6.90 1.25
CA VAL A 15 12.97 -5.49 1.38
C VAL A 15 13.40 -5.24 2.82
N GLY A 16 14.54 -4.56 3.01
CA GLY A 16 14.98 -4.16 4.35
C GLY A 16 14.01 -3.13 4.93
N ALA A 17 13.62 -3.29 6.20
CA ALA A 17 12.65 -2.40 6.86
C ALA A 17 13.02 -0.91 6.78
N ASN A 18 14.33 -0.60 6.76
CA ASN A 18 14.87 0.76 6.64
C ASN A 18 15.63 0.97 5.33
N ALA A 19 15.24 0.30 4.26
CA ALA A 19 15.90 0.43 2.97
C ALA A 19 15.97 1.90 2.52
N PRO A 20 17.17 2.45 2.30
CA PRO A 20 17.35 3.82 1.83
C PRO A 20 16.64 4.04 0.49
N HIS A 21 16.20 5.29 0.27
CA HIS A 21 15.59 5.71 -0.99
C HIS A 21 16.38 5.27 -2.24
N ALA A 22 17.72 5.43 -2.19
CA ALA A 22 18.60 5.09 -3.28
C ALA A 22 18.62 3.59 -3.58
N ASP A 23 18.59 2.74 -2.55
CA ASP A 23 18.60 1.28 -2.71
C ASP A 23 17.28 0.78 -3.28
N LEU A 24 16.15 1.28 -2.76
CA LEU A 24 14.82 0.99 -3.31
C LEU A 24 14.74 1.39 -4.79
N TYR A 25 15.27 2.57 -5.13
CA TYR A 25 15.28 3.05 -6.50
C TYR A 25 16.22 2.22 -7.39
N LYS A 26 17.37 1.77 -6.87
CA LYS A 26 18.30 0.90 -7.59
C LYS A 26 17.65 -0.43 -7.97
N GLU A 27 16.91 -1.05 -7.05
CA GLU A 27 16.17 -2.29 -7.33
C GLU A 27 15.12 -2.09 -8.44
N LEU A 28 14.36 -0.98 -8.39
CA LEU A 28 13.46 -0.62 -9.48
C LEU A 28 14.21 -0.41 -10.80
N PHE A 29 15.33 0.29 -10.76
CA PHE A 29 16.09 0.60 -11.96
C PHE A 29 16.55 -0.70 -12.63
N VAL A 30 17.28 -1.55 -11.92
CA VAL A 30 17.79 -2.82 -12.44
C VAL A 30 16.68 -3.70 -13.00
N ALA A 31 15.54 -3.80 -12.30
CA ALA A 31 14.44 -4.67 -12.71
C ALA A 31 13.67 -4.19 -13.97
N ASN A 32 13.81 -2.92 -14.37
CA ASN A 32 13.05 -2.33 -15.49
C ASN A 32 13.93 -1.85 -16.66
N THR A 33 15.25 -2.05 -16.62
CA THR A 33 16.19 -1.47 -17.60
C THR A 33 16.85 -2.48 -18.55
N ASP A 34 16.21 -3.63 -18.78
CA ASP A 34 16.68 -4.63 -19.75
C ASP A 34 16.78 -4.11 -21.20
N LYS A 35 16.06 -3.03 -21.53
CA LYS A 35 16.01 -2.38 -22.85
C LYS A 35 16.27 -0.87 -22.77
N SER A 36 16.60 -0.25 -23.91
CA SER A 36 16.87 1.20 -23.98
C SER A 36 15.67 2.06 -23.55
N THR A 37 14.45 1.64 -23.88
CA THR A 37 13.21 2.30 -23.45
C THR A 37 13.03 2.29 -21.93
N GLY A 38 13.46 1.21 -21.27
CA GLY A 38 13.42 1.07 -19.82
C GLY A 38 14.28 2.12 -19.11
N HIS A 39 15.45 2.44 -19.65
CA HIS A 39 16.33 3.48 -19.11
C HIS A 39 15.65 4.86 -19.13
N SER A 40 15.07 5.26 -20.27
CA SER A 40 14.37 6.55 -20.37
C SER A 40 13.15 6.60 -19.45
N MET A 41 12.39 5.51 -19.34
CA MET A 41 11.25 5.40 -18.43
C MET A 41 11.69 5.56 -16.97
N MET A 42 12.74 4.85 -16.54
CA MET A 42 13.23 4.94 -15.17
C MET A 42 13.81 6.32 -14.86
N ARG A 43 14.51 6.96 -15.80
CA ARG A 43 14.96 8.36 -15.64
C ARG A 43 13.79 9.33 -15.52
N ALA A 44 12.69 9.11 -16.25
CA ALA A 44 11.47 9.90 -16.06
C ALA A 44 10.90 9.70 -14.64
N LEU A 45 10.86 8.44 -14.14
CA LEU A 45 10.44 8.15 -12.77
C LEU A 45 11.32 8.86 -11.74
N GLN A 46 12.64 8.85 -11.95
CA GLN A 46 13.61 9.51 -11.04
C GLN A 46 13.35 11.01 -10.91
N ARG A 47 12.98 11.67 -12.01
CA ARG A 47 12.68 13.11 -12.02
C ARG A 47 11.35 13.42 -11.35
N ASP A 48 10.39 12.51 -11.46
CA ASP A 48 9.02 12.70 -10.98
C ASP A 48 8.88 12.37 -9.48
N VAL A 49 9.67 11.40 -8.98
CA VAL A 49 9.64 10.94 -7.59
C VAL A 49 10.57 11.77 -6.73
N LYS A 50 10.01 12.36 -5.67
CA LYS A 50 10.73 13.08 -4.62
C LYS A 50 11.30 12.12 -3.55
N ARG A 51 10.52 11.11 -3.17
CA ARG A 51 10.92 10.13 -2.14
C ARG A 51 10.25 8.78 -2.43
N LEU A 52 11.02 7.72 -2.25
CA LEU A 52 10.58 6.34 -2.24
C LEU A 52 10.92 5.77 -0.87
N SER A 53 9.96 5.14 -0.21
CA SER A 53 10.14 4.49 1.08
C SER A 53 9.33 3.20 1.15
N PHE A 54 9.78 2.29 2.00
CA PHE A 54 9.07 1.06 2.34
C PHE A 54 8.49 1.21 3.74
N ASP A 55 7.27 0.75 3.96
CA ASP A 55 6.59 0.80 5.27
C ASP A 55 7.09 -0.25 6.27
N GLY A 56 7.95 -1.17 5.82
CA GLY A 56 8.46 -2.29 6.62
C GLY A 56 7.59 -3.54 6.57
N GLY A 57 6.39 -3.45 5.98
CA GLY A 57 5.46 -4.56 5.82
C GLY A 57 5.43 -5.05 4.38
N HIS A 58 4.65 -4.39 3.53
CA HIS A 58 4.47 -4.78 2.14
C HIS A 58 4.13 -3.61 1.22
N THR A 59 4.34 -2.36 1.64
CA THR A 59 3.93 -1.20 0.85
C THR A 59 5.13 -0.33 0.50
N LEU A 60 5.30 -0.08 -0.80
CA LEU A 60 6.16 0.99 -1.30
C LEU A 60 5.36 2.28 -1.45
N LEU A 61 5.89 3.36 -0.91
CA LEU A 61 5.32 4.70 -0.94
C LEU A 61 6.14 5.56 -1.90
N PHE A 62 5.52 6.00 -2.99
CA PHE A 62 6.10 6.88 -4.00
C PHE A 62 5.56 8.29 -3.81
N VAL A 63 6.36 9.17 -3.21
CA VAL A 63 6.03 10.59 -3.05
C VAL A 63 6.53 11.35 -4.28
N PHE A 64 5.62 11.95 -5.03
CA PHE A 64 5.88 12.74 -6.22
C PHE A 64 5.92 14.24 -5.91
N TYR A 65 6.70 15.00 -6.70
CA TYR A 65 6.78 16.46 -6.58
C TYR A 65 5.44 17.18 -6.87
N SER A 66 4.55 16.56 -7.67
CA SER A 66 3.26 17.15 -8.03
C SER A 66 2.18 16.08 -8.28
N LYS A 67 0.92 16.52 -8.22
CA LYS A 67 -0.24 15.69 -8.62
C LYS A 67 -0.20 15.29 -10.09
N SER A 68 0.27 16.18 -10.98
CA SER A 68 0.37 15.89 -12.41
C SER A 68 1.46 14.85 -12.71
N ALA A 69 2.56 14.87 -11.96
CA ALA A 69 3.58 13.83 -12.02
C ALA A 69 3.00 12.49 -11.55
N ALA A 70 2.38 12.45 -10.37
CA ALA A 70 1.73 11.23 -9.86
C ALA A 70 0.68 10.68 -10.84
N ALA A 71 -0.14 11.53 -11.47
CA ALA A 71 -1.15 11.10 -12.42
C ALA A 71 -0.58 10.32 -13.63
N ARG A 72 0.64 10.63 -14.10
CA ARG A 72 1.31 9.87 -15.17
C ARG A 72 1.66 8.44 -14.76
N TRP A 73 1.90 8.25 -13.47
CA TRP A 73 2.35 6.99 -12.89
C TRP A 73 1.23 6.17 -12.25
N ASN A 74 0.05 6.77 -12.07
CA ASN A 74 -1.11 6.05 -11.55
C ASN A 74 -1.50 4.88 -12.48
N GLN A 75 -1.75 3.72 -11.88
CA GLN A 75 -2.01 2.42 -12.51
C GLN A 75 -0.90 1.93 -13.45
N LYS A 76 0.32 2.49 -13.36
CA LYS A 76 1.48 1.94 -14.09
C LYS A 76 2.05 0.76 -13.33
N ALA A 77 2.35 -0.30 -14.08
CA ALA A 77 3.05 -1.47 -13.58
C ALA A 77 4.57 -1.28 -13.72
N LEU A 78 5.29 -1.61 -12.66
CA LEU A 78 6.75 -1.63 -12.62
C LEU A 78 7.21 -3.00 -12.11
N ARG A 79 8.42 -3.40 -12.47
CA ARG A 79 9.08 -4.53 -11.81
C ARG A 79 9.83 -4.06 -10.58
N TYR A 80 9.77 -4.83 -9.51
CA TYR A 80 10.59 -4.63 -8.33
C TYR A 80 11.16 -5.99 -7.93
N GLN A 81 12.48 -6.15 -8.03
CA GLN A 81 13.14 -7.45 -7.98
C GLN A 81 12.49 -8.44 -8.97
N ASN A 82 11.86 -9.51 -8.46
CA ASN A 82 11.17 -10.54 -9.22
C ASN A 82 9.63 -10.38 -9.26
N ALA A 83 9.09 -9.29 -8.71
CA ALA A 83 7.66 -9.04 -8.67
C ALA A 83 7.23 -7.91 -9.61
N VAL A 84 5.99 -8.00 -10.09
CA VAL A 84 5.31 -6.86 -10.73
C VAL A 84 4.50 -6.15 -9.67
N ILE A 85 4.72 -4.85 -9.54
CA ILE A 85 3.99 -3.96 -8.63
C ILE A 85 3.20 -2.96 -9.45
N VAL A 86 2.04 -2.53 -8.97
CA VAL A 86 1.22 -1.51 -9.62
C VAL A 86 1.07 -0.31 -8.69
N LEU A 87 1.27 0.88 -9.24
CA LEU A 87 1.16 2.13 -8.51
C LEU A 87 -0.30 2.56 -8.44
N HIS A 88 -0.83 2.66 -7.24
CA HIS A 88 -2.21 3.07 -7.00
C HIS A 88 -2.30 4.36 -6.20
N ASN A 89 -3.25 5.21 -6.54
CA ASN A 89 -3.61 6.34 -5.69
C ASN A 89 -4.54 5.85 -4.56
N THR A 90 -4.00 5.75 -3.35
CA THR A 90 -4.73 5.40 -2.13
C THR A 90 -5.04 6.61 -1.26
N HIS A 91 -4.76 7.83 -1.73
CA HIS A 91 -5.10 9.04 -1.01
C HIS A 91 -6.62 9.14 -0.83
N ARG A 92 -7.05 9.25 0.43
CA ARG A 92 -8.45 9.51 0.78
C ARG A 92 -8.66 11.02 0.89
N ARG A 93 -9.71 11.53 0.25
CA ARG A 93 -10.06 12.93 0.42
C ARG A 93 -10.70 13.13 1.80
N PRO A 94 -10.53 14.29 2.44
CA PRO A 94 -11.17 14.57 3.74
C PRO A 94 -12.69 14.44 3.69
N GLU A 95 -13.31 14.82 2.56
CA GLU A 95 -14.75 14.70 2.31
C GLU A 95 -15.27 13.26 2.30
N ASP A 96 -14.41 12.29 1.99
CA ASP A 96 -14.73 10.86 1.97
C ASP A 96 -14.47 10.19 3.33
N GLU A 97 -13.98 10.92 4.32
CA GLU A 97 -13.66 10.35 5.63
C GLU A 97 -14.94 10.07 6.43
N GLY A 98 -15.13 8.81 6.85
CA GLY A 98 -16.32 8.38 7.61
C GLY A 98 -17.51 7.91 6.77
N THR A 99 -17.44 8.02 5.44
CA THR A 99 -18.52 7.55 4.53
C THR A 99 -18.59 6.03 4.38
N GLY A 100 -17.56 5.30 4.82
CA GLY A 100 -17.42 3.86 4.59
C GLY A 100 -17.17 3.46 3.13
N GLN A 101 -17.05 4.41 2.21
CA GLN A 101 -16.76 4.13 0.81
C GLN A 101 -15.25 4.10 0.57
N TYR A 102 -14.78 3.01 -0.04
CA TYR A 102 -13.37 2.80 -0.37
C TYR A 102 -13.23 2.44 -1.84
N THR A 103 -12.21 3.00 -2.50
CA THR A 103 -11.82 2.55 -3.84
C THR A 103 -11.13 1.19 -3.76
N ALA A 104 -11.13 0.42 -4.86
CA ALA A 104 -10.45 -0.87 -4.91
C ALA A 104 -8.97 -0.77 -4.45
N ALA A 105 -8.26 0.28 -4.88
CA ALA A 105 -6.91 0.58 -4.44
C ALA A 105 -6.78 0.80 -2.93
N GLN A 106 -7.74 1.51 -2.32
CA GLN A 106 -7.74 1.76 -0.88
C GLN A 106 -8.05 0.48 -0.09
N VAL A 107 -8.85 -0.43 -0.64
CA VAL A 107 -9.14 -1.73 -0.01
C VAL A 107 -7.93 -2.66 -0.09
N GLU A 108 -7.15 -2.61 -1.17
CA GLU A 108 -5.99 -3.48 -1.39
C GLU A 108 -4.87 -3.31 -0.34
N VAL A 109 -4.77 -2.13 0.25
CA VAL A 109 -3.81 -1.83 1.33
C VAL A 109 -4.40 -1.98 2.74
N GLN A 110 -5.67 -2.41 2.86
CA GLN A 110 -6.32 -2.65 4.15
C GLN A 110 -6.01 -4.06 4.65
N TYR A 111 -5.84 -4.17 5.97
CA TYR A 111 -5.63 -5.44 6.64
C TYR A 111 -6.94 -5.95 7.24
N ALA A 112 -7.24 -7.22 7.02
CA ALA A 112 -8.30 -7.93 7.73
C ALA A 112 -7.68 -8.91 8.75
N VAL A 113 -8.01 -8.75 10.02
CA VAL A 113 -7.51 -9.62 11.10
C VAL A 113 -8.65 -10.46 11.65
N ARG A 114 -8.49 -11.78 11.62
CA ARG A 114 -9.46 -12.70 12.23
C ARG A 114 -8.97 -13.16 13.60
N ILE A 115 -9.80 -12.98 14.61
CA ILE A 115 -9.45 -13.23 16.01
C ILE A 115 -10.32 -14.34 16.57
N TYR A 116 -9.68 -15.38 17.10
CA TYR A 116 -10.34 -16.51 17.75
C TYR A 116 -10.32 -16.33 19.27
N GLY A 117 -11.32 -16.87 19.97
CA GLY A 117 -11.41 -16.78 21.44
C GLY A 117 -11.86 -15.42 21.99
N ALA A 118 -12.11 -14.42 21.13
CA ALA A 118 -12.60 -13.10 21.52
C ALA A 118 -14.08 -13.07 21.93
N GLY A 119 -14.76 -14.22 22.08
CA GLY A 119 -16.20 -14.26 22.41
C GLY A 119 -16.57 -13.64 23.76
N ARG A 120 -15.59 -13.44 24.65
CA ARG A 120 -15.77 -12.74 25.94
C ARG A 120 -15.45 -11.23 25.85
N LEU A 121 -14.83 -10.79 24.75
CA LEU A 121 -14.49 -9.40 24.47
C LEU A 121 -15.56 -8.83 23.52
N GLY A 122 -16.25 -7.77 23.94
CA GLY A 122 -17.20 -7.08 23.05
C GLY A 122 -16.48 -6.39 21.88
N LEU A 123 -17.18 -6.20 20.76
CA LEU A 123 -16.63 -5.56 19.54
C LEU A 123 -15.98 -4.19 19.84
N ALA A 124 -16.63 -3.36 20.66
CA ALA A 124 -16.10 -2.05 21.04
C ALA A 124 -14.81 -2.13 21.87
N ALA A 125 -14.63 -3.17 22.69
CA ALA A 125 -13.39 -3.38 23.44
C ALA A 125 -12.27 -3.81 22.50
N LEU A 126 -12.60 -4.63 21.50
CA LEU A 126 -11.66 -5.10 20.49
C LEU A 126 -11.20 -3.96 19.58
N GLU A 127 -12.13 -3.12 19.11
CA GLU A 127 -11.83 -1.93 18.29
C GLU A 127 -10.87 -0.98 19.01
N ARG A 128 -11.14 -0.67 20.29
CA ARG A 128 -10.27 0.18 21.12
C ARG A 128 -8.90 -0.45 21.32
N ALA A 129 -8.84 -1.74 21.63
CA ALA A 129 -7.59 -2.46 21.81
C ALA A 129 -6.74 -2.44 20.53
N PHE A 130 -7.34 -2.73 19.37
CA PHE A 130 -6.62 -2.69 18.09
C PHE A 130 -6.18 -1.28 17.72
N SER A 131 -7.02 -0.27 17.95
CA SER A 131 -6.62 1.13 17.72
C SER A 131 -5.42 1.53 18.58
N LEU A 132 -5.34 1.01 19.82
CA LEU A 132 -4.23 1.28 20.73
C LEU A 132 -2.92 0.58 20.33
N PHE A 133 -2.98 -0.70 19.95
CA PHE A 133 -1.76 -1.48 19.70
C PHE A 133 -1.25 -1.41 18.26
N SER A 134 -2.13 -1.20 17.28
CA SER A 134 -1.72 -1.13 15.88
C SER A 134 -1.26 0.26 15.44
N GLU A 135 -1.54 1.28 16.25
CA GLU A 135 -1.41 2.70 15.88
C GLU A 135 -2.14 3.06 14.56
N ALA A 136 -3.04 2.18 14.12
CA ALA A 136 -3.78 2.28 12.88
C ALA A 136 -5.28 2.45 13.16
N LYS A 137 -5.96 3.15 12.25
CA LYS A 137 -7.40 3.35 12.32
C LYS A 137 -8.12 2.04 12.01
N VAL A 138 -8.87 1.51 12.97
CA VAL A 138 -9.78 0.38 12.75
C VAL A 138 -10.95 0.88 11.90
N LEU A 139 -11.20 0.22 10.78
CA LEU A 139 -12.21 0.65 9.80
C LEU A 139 -13.57 -0.01 10.01
N ASP A 140 -13.58 -1.28 10.40
CA ASP A 140 -14.77 -2.08 10.66
C ASP A 140 -14.43 -3.24 11.60
N VAL A 141 -15.41 -3.68 12.39
CA VAL A 141 -15.30 -4.85 13.27
C VAL A 141 -16.63 -5.59 13.27
N GLU A 142 -16.64 -6.79 12.69
CA GLU A 142 -17.82 -7.66 12.66
C GLU A 142 -17.60 -8.97 13.42
N HIS A 143 -18.68 -9.54 13.96
CA HIS A 143 -18.68 -10.92 14.41
C HIS A 143 -18.55 -11.86 13.21
N ALA A 144 -17.82 -12.96 13.38
CA ALA A 144 -17.78 -14.01 12.37
C ALA A 144 -19.21 -14.49 12.07
N ARG A 145 -19.65 -14.31 10.82
CA ARG A 145 -20.97 -14.78 10.40
C ARG A 145 -21.03 -16.29 10.60
N ALA A 146 -22.04 -16.74 11.35
CA ALA A 146 -22.32 -18.17 11.46
C ALA A 146 -22.67 -18.70 10.07
N LYS A 147 -21.83 -19.58 9.52
CA LYS A 147 -22.23 -20.37 8.36
C LYS A 147 -23.37 -21.26 8.83
N LYS A 148 -24.60 -20.99 8.38
CA LYS A 148 -25.65 -22.01 8.38
C LYS A 148 -25.16 -23.11 7.44
N THR A 149 -24.60 -24.16 8.01
CA THR A 149 -24.47 -25.42 7.29
C THR A 149 -25.87 -26.00 7.26
N GLU A 150 -26.57 -25.80 6.14
CA GLU A 150 -27.77 -26.60 5.86
C GLU A 150 -27.29 -28.04 5.66
N LEU A 151 -27.65 -28.90 6.61
CA LEU A 151 -27.58 -30.36 6.51
C LEU A 151 -28.93 -30.86 6.01
#